data_AF-A0A2I7KGQ4-F1
#
_entry.id   AF-A0A2I7KGQ4-F1
#
_cell.length_a   1.000
_cell.length_b   1.000
_cell.length_c   1.000
_cell.angle_alpha   90.00
_cell.angle_beta   90.00
_cell.angle_gamma   90.00
#
_symmetry.space_group_name_H-M   'P 1'
#
loop_
_entity.id
_entity.type
_entity.pdbx_description
1 polymer ?
#
loop_
_entity_poly.entity_id
_entity_poly.type
_entity_poly.pdbx_seq_one_letter_code
_entity_poly.pdbx_strand_id
1 'polypeptide(L)'
;MAHPLHHAESSARKFGGVPEDYQHVHDWFDSSKEHLALFVHRAYRHHTAGVYDAQRIFGHSLTNSAGRVVPIRWIGEQHVREDCQGRIPSLADWLGRIQPEPWMANGRIDNDPTQIGRDPRAAWVEAVAGHQTILGFEDWLLKVSVEHVQHRQNRAAA
;
A
#
# COMPACT_ATOMS: atom_id res chain seq x y z
N MET A 1 3.67 16.50 -13.17
CA MET A 1 2.90 15.97 -12.02
C MET A 1 1.52 16.55 -12.10
N ALA A 2 0.49 15.73 -11.95
CA ALA A 2 -0.87 16.24 -11.89
C ALA A 2 -1.02 17.16 -10.66
N HIS A 3 -1.83 18.21 -10.80
CA HIS A 3 -2.25 19.01 -9.66
C HIS A 3 -3.26 18.17 -8.83
N PRO A 4 -3.30 18.30 -7.48
CA PRO A 4 -4.29 17.61 -6.64
C PRO A 4 -5.72 17.69 -7.15
N LEU A 5 -6.09 18.84 -7.76
CA LEU A 5 -7.38 19.06 -8.42
C LEU A 5 -7.75 17.96 -9.44
N HIS A 6 -6.80 17.51 -10.27
CA HIS A 6 -7.09 16.49 -11.29
C HIS A 6 -7.40 15.13 -10.66
N HIS A 7 -6.79 14.82 -9.51
CA HIS A 7 -7.11 13.64 -8.74
C HIS A 7 -8.49 13.77 -8.09
N ALA A 8 -8.83 14.95 -7.57
CA ALA A 8 -10.15 15.23 -7.00
C ALA A 8 -11.27 15.08 -8.04
N GLU A 9 -11.06 15.58 -9.26
CA GLU A 9 -11.94 15.34 -10.40
C GLU A 9 -12.05 13.85 -10.77
N SER A 10 -10.92 13.12 -10.70
CA SER A 10 -10.90 11.67 -10.92
C SER A 10 -11.70 10.92 -9.86
N SER A 11 -11.59 11.32 -8.60
CA SER A 11 -12.37 10.79 -7.49
C SER A 11 -13.86 11.11 -7.65
N ALA A 12 -14.23 12.33 -8.06
CA ALA A 12 -15.62 12.68 -8.35
C ALA A 12 -16.22 11.83 -9.47
N ARG A 13 -15.47 11.59 -10.56
CA ARG A 13 -15.90 10.68 -11.64
C ARG A 13 -16.07 9.25 -11.15
N LYS A 14 -15.20 8.76 -10.27
CA LYS A 14 -15.19 7.37 -9.81
C LYS A 14 -16.20 7.08 -8.71
N PHE A 15 -16.36 8.01 -7.77
CA PHE A 15 -17.12 7.82 -6.55
C PHE A 15 -18.40 8.66 -6.49
N GLY A 16 -18.61 9.61 -7.40
CA GLY A 16 -19.73 10.55 -7.41
C GLY A 16 -19.42 11.83 -6.63
N GLY A 17 -20.42 12.70 -6.45
CA GLY A 17 -20.23 13.99 -5.79
C GLY A 17 -19.48 15.00 -6.67
N VAL A 18 -18.75 15.92 -6.04
CA VAL A 18 -18.00 16.99 -6.70
C VAL A 18 -16.51 16.94 -6.29
N PRO A 19 -15.57 17.49 -7.08
CA PRO A 19 -14.13 17.46 -6.74
C PRO A 19 -13.82 17.99 -5.34
N GLU A 20 -14.53 19.01 -4.88
CA GLU A 20 -14.35 19.65 -3.57
C GLU A 20 -14.54 18.66 -2.40
N ASP A 21 -15.37 17.63 -2.58
CA ASP A 21 -15.57 16.56 -1.58
C ASP A 21 -14.27 15.79 -1.28
N TYR A 22 -13.32 15.76 -2.24
CA TYR A 22 -12.10 14.94 -2.19
C TYR A 22 -10.81 15.75 -2.11
N GLN A 23 -10.88 17.05 -2.40
CA GLN A 23 -9.71 17.92 -2.58
C GLN A 23 -8.73 17.85 -1.41
N HIS A 24 -9.25 17.96 -0.19
CA HIS A 24 -8.45 17.94 1.05
C HIS A 24 -7.64 16.65 1.24
N VAL A 25 -8.12 15.50 0.76
CA VAL A 25 -7.37 14.23 0.82
C VAL A 25 -6.21 14.25 -0.18
N HIS A 26 -6.45 14.73 -1.40
CA HIS A 26 -5.42 14.80 -2.44
C HIS A 26 -4.35 15.85 -2.15
N ASP A 27 -4.75 17.01 -1.63
CA ASP A 27 -3.81 18.04 -1.16
C ASP A 27 -2.86 17.48 -0.10
N TRP A 28 -3.38 16.65 0.80
CA TRP A 28 -2.57 16.02 1.83
C TRP A 28 -1.56 15.01 1.26
N PHE A 29 -1.94 14.17 0.31
CA PHE A 29 -0.96 13.27 -0.32
C PHE A 29 0.16 14.04 -1.03
N ASP A 30 -0.18 15.15 -1.66
CA ASP A 30 0.75 15.95 -2.47
C ASP A 30 1.47 17.07 -1.70
N SER A 31 1.16 17.29 -0.41
CA SER A 31 1.71 18.41 0.36
C SER A 31 3.25 18.39 0.44
N SER A 32 3.89 17.23 0.25
CA SER A 32 5.35 17.14 0.13
C SER A 32 5.94 17.93 -1.05
N LYS A 33 5.12 18.33 -2.03
CA LYS A 33 5.52 19.24 -3.12
C LYS A 33 6.01 20.59 -2.60
N GLU A 34 5.56 21.02 -1.42
CA GLU A 34 6.03 22.25 -0.74
C GLU A 34 7.51 22.15 -0.36
N HIS A 35 8.01 20.94 -0.10
CA HIS A 35 9.41 20.70 0.26
C HIS A 35 10.25 20.24 -0.93
N LEU A 36 9.65 19.51 -1.88
CA LEU A 36 10.35 18.94 -3.02
C LEU A 36 9.43 18.81 -4.24
N ALA A 37 9.57 19.72 -5.21
CA ALA A 37 8.79 19.74 -6.44
C ALA A 37 9.24 18.70 -7.50
N LEU A 38 9.92 17.62 -7.10
CA LEU A 38 10.32 16.50 -7.95
C LEU A 38 9.48 15.26 -7.63
N PHE A 39 9.38 14.32 -8.58
CA PHE A 39 8.58 13.10 -8.41
C PHE A 39 9.00 12.24 -7.20
N VAL A 40 10.22 12.41 -6.71
CA VAL A 40 10.73 11.70 -5.52
C VAL A 40 10.05 12.13 -4.22
N HIS A 41 9.32 13.25 -4.18
CA HIS A 41 8.50 13.59 -3.01
C HIS A 41 7.51 12.49 -2.64
N ARG A 42 7.12 11.68 -3.64
CA ARG A 42 6.17 10.58 -3.52
C ARG A 42 6.63 9.55 -2.49
N ALA A 43 7.93 9.47 -2.24
CA ALA A 43 8.49 8.63 -1.17
C ALA A 43 7.93 8.97 0.23
N TYR A 44 7.39 10.17 0.44
CA TYR A 44 6.86 10.59 1.73
C TYR A 44 5.49 9.99 2.07
N ARG A 45 4.57 9.87 1.08
CA ARG A 45 3.18 9.44 1.33
C ARG A 45 2.60 8.49 0.27
N HIS A 46 3.21 8.36 -0.91
CA HIS A 46 2.71 7.50 -1.99
C HIS A 46 3.21 6.05 -1.81
N HIS A 47 2.82 5.46 -0.69
CA HIS A 47 3.08 4.07 -0.36
C HIS A 47 2.00 3.51 0.58
N THR A 48 2.03 2.20 0.82
CA THR A 48 1.04 1.50 1.65
C THR A 48 0.82 2.17 3.02
N ALA A 49 1.89 2.49 3.76
CA ALA A 49 1.74 3.17 5.06
C ALA A 49 1.08 4.56 4.94
N GLY A 50 1.38 5.35 3.90
CA GLY A 50 0.77 6.67 3.68
C GLY A 50 -0.74 6.58 3.40
N VAL A 51 -1.21 5.52 2.72
CA VAL A 51 -2.65 5.25 2.57
C VAL A 51 -3.33 4.98 3.92
N TYR A 52 -2.63 4.29 4.84
CA TYR A 52 -3.15 4.05 6.19
C TYR A 52 -3.10 5.33 7.05
N ASP A 53 -2.08 6.17 6.87
CA ASP A 53 -1.99 7.47 7.53
C ASP A 53 -3.12 8.41 7.10
N ALA A 54 -3.47 8.44 5.82
CA ALA A 54 -4.63 9.18 5.33
C ALA A 54 -5.91 8.78 6.11
N GLN A 55 -6.13 7.48 6.32
CA GLN A 55 -7.28 7.01 7.12
C GLN A 55 -7.20 7.45 8.59
N ARG A 56 -6.01 7.48 9.18
CA ARG A 56 -5.85 7.95 10.57
C ARG A 56 -6.20 9.43 10.70
N ILE A 57 -5.92 10.22 9.66
CA ILE A 57 -6.12 11.67 9.64
C ILE A 57 -7.56 12.05 9.29
N PHE A 58 -8.11 11.46 8.23
CA PHE A 58 -9.44 11.81 7.70
C PHE A 58 -10.57 10.90 8.20
N GLY A 59 -10.23 9.87 8.99
CA GLY A 59 -11.18 8.86 9.45
C GLY A 59 -11.33 7.68 8.47
N HIS A 60 -12.24 6.76 8.79
CA HIS A 60 -12.44 5.54 8.00
C HIS A 60 -13.03 5.82 6.61
N SER A 61 -13.90 6.82 6.51
CA SER A 61 -14.62 7.18 5.30
C SER A 61 -15.08 8.63 5.37
N LEU A 62 -15.33 9.23 4.21
CA LEU A 62 -16.11 10.47 4.08
C LEU A 62 -17.46 10.18 3.45
N THR A 63 -18.45 11.04 3.69
CA THR A 63 -19.70 11.05 2.93
C THR A 63 -19.63 12.22 1.96
N ASN A 64 -19.70 11.96 0.67
CA ASN A 64 -19.65 13.01 -0.35
C ASN A 64 -21.00 13.73 -0.50
N SER A 65 -21.01 14.82 -1.27
CA SER A 65 -22.23 15.61 -1.55
C SER A 65 -23.34 14.84 -2.27
N ALA A 66 -23.04 13.71 -2.91
CA ALA A 66 -24.02 12.79 -3.51
C ALA A 66 -24.58 11.76 -2.51
N GLY A 67 -24.27 11.89 -1.22
CA GLY A 67 -24.75 10.99 -0.16
C GLY A 67 -24.04 9.63 -0.11
N ARG A 68 -22.92 9.46 -0.83
CA ARG A 68 -22.18 8.20 -0.84
C ARG A 68 -21.10 8.19 0.24
N VAL A 69 -21.06 7.12 1.02
CA VAL A 69 -19.97 6.83 1.96
C VAL A 69 -18.80 6.20 1.19
N VAL A 70 -17.65 6.87 1.19
CA VAL A 70 -16.45 6.46 0.45
C VAL A 70 -15.30 6.23 1.44
N PRO A 71 -14.70 5.03 1.51
CA PRO A 71 -13.55 4.77 2.36
C PRO A 71 -12.36 5.65 2.00
N ILE A 72 -11.70 6.27 2.99
CA ILE A 72 -10.53 7.13 2.75
C ILE A 72 -9.41 6.36 2.05
N ARG A 73 -9.22 5.09 2.42
CA ARG A 73 -8.20 4.25 1.77
C ARG A 73 -8.46 4.05 0.28
N TRP A 74 -9.71 4.02 -0.18
CA TRP A 74 -10.00 3.88 -1.61
C TRP A 74 -9.57 5.12 -2.41
N ILE A 75 -9.78 6.30 -1.83
CA ILE A 75 -9.33 7.58 -2.40
C ILE A 75 -7.79 7.63 -2.43
N GLY A 76 -7.15 7.24 -1.32
CA GLY A 76 -5.69 7.17 -1.23
C GLY A 76 -5.07 6.17 -2.20
N GLU A 77 -5.61 4.96 -2.29
CA GLU A 77 -5.16 3.95 -3.26
C GLU A 77 -5.32 4.42 -4.71
N GLN A 78 -6.41 5.12 -5.03
CA GLN A 78 -6.59 5.73 -6.34
C GLN A 78 -5.49 6.75 -6.63
N HIS A 79 -5.31 7.72 -5.72
CA HIS A 79 -4.31 8.78 -5.87
C HIS A 79 -2.91 8.19 -6.11
N VAL A 80 -2.49 7.24 -5.25
CA VAL A 80 -1.19 6.60 -5.37
C VAL A 80 -1.05 5.85 -6.70
N ARG A 81 -2.07 5.09 -7.13
CA ARG A 81 -2.01 4.36 -8.41
C ARG A 81 -1.92 5.31 -9.61
N GLU A 82 -2.66 6.41 -9.62
CA GLU A 82 -2.60 7.41 -10.68
C GLU A 82 -1.20 8.04 -10.80
N ASP A 83 -0.51 8.18 -9.68
CA ASP A 83 0.81 8.79 -9.60
C ASP A 83 2.00 7.83 -9.73
N CYS A 84 1.78 6.54 -9.46
CA CYS A 84 2.79 5.49 -9.42
C CYS A 84 2.54 4.39 -10.47
N GLN A 85 2.05 4.77 -11.66
CA GLN A 85 1.89 3.88 -12.82
C GLN A 85 1.07 2.62 -12.50
N GLY A 86 -0.04 2.81 -11.79
CA GLY A 86 -0.96 1.74 -11.42
C GLY A 86 -0.54 0.90 -10.21
N ARG A 87 0.61 1.18 -9.59
CA ARG A 87 1.13 0.44 -8.42
C ARG A 87 0.88 1.19 -7.11
N ILE A 88 0.90 0.45 -6.02
CA ILE A 88 1.00 1.00 -4.66
C ILE A 88 2.37 0.56 -4.12
N PRO A 89 3.38 1.44 -4.10
CA PRO A 89 4.68 1.12 -3.50
C PRO A 89 4.54 0.78 -2.01
N SER A 90 5.47 0.00 -1.48
CA SER A 90 5.73 -0.10 -0.05
C SER A 90 6.71 0.99 0.39
N LEU A 91 6.83 1.20 1.71
CA LEU A 91 7.87 2.08 2.23
C LEU A 91 9.29 1.54 1.90
N ALA A 92 9.45 0.21 1.89
CA ALA A 92 10.70 -0.43 1.54
C ALA A 92 11.12 -0.17 0.07
N ASP A 93 10.17 -0.11 -0.87
CA ASP A 93 10.45 0.22 -2.27
C ASP A 93 11.12 1.60 -2.42
N TRP A 94 10.76 2.55 -1.56
CA TRP A 94 11.34 3.89 -1.53
C TRP A 94 12.64 3.95 -0.73
N LEU A 95 12.62 3.50 0.53
CA LEU A 95 13.77 3.62 1.44
C LEU A 95 14.96 2.78 0.99
N GLY A 96 14.72 1.62 0.35
CA GLY A 96 15.78 0.78 -0.21
C GLY A 96 16.55 1.42 -1.38
N ARG A 97 16.20 2.64 -1.80
CA ARG A 97 16.92 3.40 -2.83
C ARG A 97 17.75 4.56 -2.26
N ILE A 98 17.67 4.82 -0.96
CA ILE A 98 18.47 5.87 -0.31
C ILE A 98 19.93 5.42 -0.28
N GLN A 99 20.82 6.28 -0.75
CA GLN A 99 22.26 6.10 -0.58
C GLN A 99 22.65 6.63 0.82
N PRO A 100 23.24 5.81 1.69
CA PRO A 100 23.61 6.24 3.03
C PRO A 100 24.67 7.35 3.01
N GLU A 101 24.45 8.41 3.78
CA GLU A 101 25.37 9.53 3.96
C GLU A 101 25.87 9.62 5.41
N PRO A 102 27.07 10.17 5.68
CA PRO A 102 27.67 10.19 7.03
C PRO A 102 26.80 10.81 8.13
N TRP A 103 25.86 11.68 7.78
CA TRP A 103 24.94 12.30 8.75
C TRP A 103 23.75 11.40 9.13
N MET A 104 23.49 10.32 8.39
CA MET A 104 22.34 9.42 8.59
C MET A 104 22.56 8.38 9.69
N ALA A 105 23.80 8.14 10.09
CA ALA A 105 24.14 7.16 11.12
C ALA A 105 25.32 7.63 11.98
N ASN A 106 25.31 7.26 13.25
CA ASN A 106 26.48 7.42 14.11
C ASN A 106 27.48 6.30 13.80
N GLY A 107 28.69 6.64 13.36
CA GLY A 107 29.78 5.69 13.14
C GLY A 107 30.07 5.40 11.66
N ARG A 108 30.85 4.34 11.41
CA ARG A 108 31.25 3.94 10.05
C ARG A 108 30.04 3.34 9.31
N ILE A 109 29.69 3.95 8.19
CA ILE A 109 28.70 3.44 7.26
C ILE A 109 29.43 2.52 6.28
N ASP A 110 29.26 1.21 6.45
CA ASP A 110 29.69 0.24 5.45
C ASP A 110 28.67 0.21 4.32
N ASN A 111 28.95 0.95 3.25
CA ASN A 111 28.15 0.97 2.02
C ASN A 111 28.36 -0.32 1.22
N ASP A 112 28.10 -1.48 1.83
CA ASP A 112 28.11 -2.76 1.13
C ASP A 112 26.80 -2.91 0.34
N PRO A 113 26.82 -2.75 -1.00
CA PRO A 113 25.61 -2.82 -1.82
C PRO A 113 24.98 -4.22 -1.83
N THR A 114 25.67 -5.24 -1.32
CA THR A 114 25.16 -6.63 -1.29
C THR A 114 24.09 -6.86 -0.23
N GLN A 115 23.92 -5.94 0.73
CA GLN A 115 22.90 -6.07 1.79
C GLN A 115 21.55 -5.44 1.43
N ILE A 116 21.50 -4.50 0.49
CA ILE A 116 20.23 -3.91 0.06
C ILE A 116 19.66 -4.75 -1.08
N GLY A 117 18.77 -5.69 -0.73
CA GLY A 117 17.83 -6.24 -1.71
C GLY A 117 17.89 -7.73 -1.91
N ARG A 118 17.29 -8.48 -0.97
CA ARG A 118 16.37 -9.52 -1.43
C ARG A 118 14.99 -8.91 -1.50
N ASP A 119 14.31 -9.08 -2.63
CA ASP A 119 12.88 -8.83 -2.71
C ASP A 119 12.22 -9.60 -1.55
N PRO A 120 11.54 -8.93 -0.59
CA PRO A 120 10.90 -9.61 0.52
C PRO A 120 9.90 -10.66 0.05
N ARG A 121 9.30 -10.48 -1.13
CA ARG A 121 8.47 -11.50 -1.77
C ARG A 121 9.29 -12.69 -2.23
N ALA A 122 10.44 -12.49 -2.88
CA ALA A 122 11.32 -13.59 -3.27
C ALA A 122 11.84 -14.35 -2.05
N ALA A 123 12.26 -13.65 -1.00
CA ALA A 123 12.66 -14.27 0.27
C ALA A 123 11.50 -15.04 0.92
N TRP A 124 10.28 -14.49 0.91
CA TRP A 124 9.09 -15.19 1.40
C TRP A 124 8.74 -16.41 0.54
N VAL A 125 8.83 -16.31 -0.80
CA VAL A 125 8.60 -17.45 -1.71
C VAL A 125 9.63 -18.54 -1.47
N GLU A 126 10.91 -18.20 -1.33
CA GLU A 126 11.97 -19.15 -0.98
C GLU A 126 11.72 -19.78 0.40
N ALA A 127 11.30 -19.00 1.40
CA ALA A 127 10.97 -19.51 2.72
C ALA A 127 9.74 -20.44 2.69
N VAL A 128 8.72 -20.13 1.88
CA VAL A 128 7.56 -21.01 1.66
C VAL A 128 7.99 -22.29 0.94
N ALA A 129 8.80 -22.19 -0.12
CA ALA A 129 9.32 -23.32 -0.86
C ALA A 129 10.26 -24.19 -0.01
N GLY A 130 10.98 -23.58 0.94
CA GLY A 130 11.87 -24.25 1.90
C GLY A 130 11.16 -24.72 3.18
N HIS A 131 9.83 -24.63 3.27
CA HIS A 131 9.05 -25.02 4.45
C HIS A 131 9.48 -24.31 5.75
N GLN A 132 9.94 -23.07 5.65
CA GLN A 132 10.43 -22.25 6.77
C GLN A 132 9.38 -21.26 7.31
N THR A 133 8.13 -21.32 6.87
CA THR A 133 7.03 -20.45 7.34
C THR A 133 5.98 -21.23 8.15
N ILE A 134 5.32 -20.55 9.08
CA ILE A 134 4.50 -21.13 10.18
C ILE A 134 3.23 -21.86 9.71
N LEU A 135 2.92 -21.86 8.42
CA LEU A 135 1.93 -22.75 7.82
C LEU A 135 2.56 -23.31 6.55
N GLY A 136 3.14 -24.51 6.64
CA GLY A 136 3.58 -25.24 5.45
C GLY A 136 2.40 -25.35 4.49
N PHE A 137 2.60 -25.01 3.22
CA PHE A 137 1.55 -25.11 2.20
C PHE A 137 0.90 -26.51 2.16
N GLU A 138 1.68 -27.55 2.48
CA GLU A 138 1.21 -28.93 2.68
C GLU A 138 0.30 -29.09 3.91
N ASP A 139 0.62 -28.48 5.05
CA ASP A 139 -0.24 -28.49 6.23
C ASP A 139 -1.57 -27.78 5.98
N TRP A 140 -1.53 -26.69 5.20
CA TRP A 140 -2.74 -26.00 4.76
C TRP A 140 -3.56 -26.85 3.77
N LEU A 141 -2.92 -27.48 2.78
CA LEU A 141 -3.59 -28.41 1.85
C LEU A 141 -4.16 -29.63 2.57
N LEU A 142 -3.45 -30.18 3.55
CA LEU A 142 -3.91 -31.26 4.42
C LEU A 142 -5.12 -30.82 5.23
N LYS A 143 -5.06 -29.65 5.88
CA LYS A 143 -6.19 -29.11 6.63
C LYS A 143 -7.43 -28.90 5.76
N VAL A 144 -7.27 -28.25 4.61
CA VAL A 144 -8.36 -28.00 3.65
C VAL A 144 -8.92 -29.31 3.08
N SER A 145 -8.08 -30.30 2.79
CA SER A 145 -8.53 -31.60 2.26
C SER A 145 -9.29 -32.42 3.31
N VAL A 146 -8.81 -32.44 4.57
CA VAL A 146 -9.51 -33.08 5.70
C VAL A 146 -10.87 -32.42 5.94
N GLU A 147 -10.92 -31.09 6.01
CA GLU A 147 -12.17 -30.34 6.19
C GLU A 147 -13.18 -30.60 5.05
N HIS A 148 -12.72 -30.70 3.79
CA HIS A 148 -13.57 -31.04 2.66
C HIS A 148 -14.13 -32.48 2.72
N VAL A 149 -13.32 -33.46 3.15
CA VAL A 149 -13.76 -34.85 3.30
C VAL A 149 -14.80 -34.98 4.40
N GLN A 150 -14.56 -34.36 5.57
CA GLN A 150 -15.51 -34.35 6.68
C GLN A 150 -16.84 -33.70 6.28
N HIS A 151 -16.80 -32.57 5.56
CA HIS A 151 -18.02 -31.90 5.11
C HIS A 151 -18.84 -32.77 4.15
N ARG A 152 -18.19 -33.49 3.22
CA ARG A 152 -18.86 -34.45 2.33
C ARG A 152 -19.49 -35.62 3.09
N GLN A 153 -18.78 -36.19 4.07
CA GLN A 153 -19.30 -37.28 4.89
C GLN A 153 -20.51 -36.85 5.71
N ASN A 154 -20.45 -35.67 6.33
CA ASN A 154 -21.57 -35.11 7.11
C ASN A 154 -22.79 -34.77 6.23
N ARG A 155 -22.58 -34.38 4.96
CA ARG A 155 -23.66 -34.16 3.98
C ARG A 155 -24.29 -35.46 3.47
N ALA A 156 -23.55 -36.57 3.47
CA ALA A 156 -24.06 -37.87 3.04
C ALA A 156 -24.78 -38.62 4.18
N ALA A 157 -24.53 -38.23 5.43
CA ALA A 157 -25.14 -38.81 6.63
C ALA A 157 -26.40 -38.06 7.13
N ALA A 158 -26.77 -36.96 6.46
CA ALA A 158 -27.98 -36.17 6.71
C ALA A 158 -28.99 -36.38 5.57
#